data_AF-A0A3S5B0Z3-F1
#
_entry.id   AF-A0A3S5B0Z3-F1
#
_cell.length_a   1.000
_cell.length_b   1.000
_cell.length_c   1.000
_cell.angle_alpha   90.00
_cell.angle_beta   90.00
_cell.angle_gamma   90.00
#
_symmetry.space_group_name_H-M   'P 1'
#
loop_
_entity.id
_entity.type
_entity.pdbx_description
1 polymer ?
#
loop_
_entity_poly.entity_id
_entity_poly.type
_entity_poly.pdbx_seq_one_letter_code
_entity_poly.pdbx_strand_id
1 'polypeptide(L)' 'MFPKQSIALVHHSNQLRRIGTPHFMAPEVVRREAYGKPVDAWGCGVFLFVLLSGSLPFYGTRETLFTQIVTGRYHVSE' A
#
# COMPACT_ATOMS: atom_id res chain seq x y z
N MET A 1 15.67 23.24 -21.25
CA MET A 1 14.83 22.10 -21.68
C MET A 1 15.29 20.88 -20.88
N PHE A 2 14.54 20.47 -19.86
CA PHE A 2 14.89 19.27 -19.09
C PHE A 2 14.68 18.03 -19.97
N PRO A 3 15.64 17.10 -20.03
CA PRO A 3 15.50 15.91 -20.86
C PRO A 3 14.34 15.06 -20.34
N LYS A 4 13.35 14.79 -21.20
CA LYS A 4 12.18 13.96 -20.91
C LYS A 4 12.55 12.57 -20.37
N GLN A 5 13.75 12.08 -20.68
CA GLN A 5 14.30 10.80 -20.20
C GLN A 5 14.57 10.79 -18.69
N SER A 6 14.96 11.92 -18.08
CA SER A 6 15.20 12.00 -16.63
C SER A 6 13.91 11.85 -15.81
N ILE A 7 12.77 12.29 -16.36
CA ILE A 7 11.47 12.20 -15.68
C ILE A 7 10.98 10.74 -15.62
N ALA A 8 11.19 9.97 -16.69
CA ALA A 8 10.81 8.55 -16.73
C ALA A 8 11.63 7.70 -15.74
N LEU A 9 12.94 7.96 -15.62
CA LEU A 9 13.80 7.28 -14.65
C LEU A 9 13.42 7.62 -13.21
N VAL A 10 13.12 8.89 -12.92
CA VAL A 10 12.63 9.32 -11.60
C VAL A 10 11.27 8.67 -11.30
N HIS A 11 10.35 8.64 -12.26
CA HIS A 11 9.04 8.00 -12.07
C HIS A 11 9.19 6.49 -11.82
N HIS A 12 10.08 5.81 -12.53
CA HIS A 12 10.34 4.38 -12.33
C HIS A 12 10.97 4.09 -10.96
N SER A 13 11.91 4.93 -10.51
CA SER A 13 12.51 4.82 -9.18
C SER A 13 11.50 5.03 -8.04
N ASN A 14 10.47 5.85 -8.28
CA ASN A 14 9.43 6.12 -7.28
C ASN A 14 8.54 4.89 -7.05
N GLN A 15 8.25 4.13 -8.12
CA GLN A 15 7.41 2.93 -8.05
C GLN A 15 8.08 1.75 -7.32
N LEU A 16 9.32 1.87 -6.86
CA LEU A 16 10.03 0.82 -6.09
C LEU A 16 10.17 1.18 -4.61
N ARG A 17 9.79 2.40 -4.22
CA ARG A 17 9.89 2.88 -2.84
C ARG A 17 8.60 2.59 -2.10
N ARG A 18 8.72 2.21 -0.81
CA ARG A 18 7.57 2.21 0.11
C ARG A 18 7.19 3.65 0.40
N ILE A 19 6.07 4.11 -0.16
CA ILE A 19 5.53 5.46 0.02
C ILE A 19 4.08 5.36 0.48
N GLY A 20 3.69 6.21 1.42
CA GLY A 20 2.33 6.26 1.98
C GLY A 20 2.28 5.90 3.46
N THR A 21 1.06 5.77 3.98
CA THR A 21 0.80 5.38 5.38
C THR A 21 0.76 3.85 5.46
N PRO A 22 1.55 3.19 6.35
CA PRO A 22 1.71 1.74 6.38
C PRO A 22 0.41 0.93 6.33
N HIS A 23 -0.62 1.35 7.08
CA HIS A 23 -1.91 0.65 7.15
C HIS A 23 -2.70 0.61 5.84
N PHE A 24 -2.38 1.50 4.89
CA PHE A 24 -3.06 1.63 3.60
C PHE A 24 -2.19 1.14 2.42
N MET A 25 -0.98 0.65 2.70
CA MET A 25 -0.08 0.18 1.64
C MET A 25 -0.59 -1.12 1.01
N ALA A 26 -0.57 -1.18 -0.32
CA ALA A 26 -0.83 -2.40 -1.07
C ALA A 26 0.30 -3.42 -0.91
N PRO A 27 0.05 -4.73 -1.12
CA PRO A 27 1.05 -5.79 -0.97
C PRO A 27 2.31 -5.56 -1.82
N GLU A 28 2.15 -5.14 -3.08
CA GLU A 28 3.24 -4.82 -4.00
C GLU A 28 4.10 -3.65 -3.50
N VAL A 29 3.49 -2.64 -2.85
CA VAL A 29 4.22 -1.52 -2.23
C VAL A 29 5.06 -2.05 -1.07
N VAL A 30 4.48 -2.89 -0.20
CA VAL A 30 5.20 -3.50 0.94
C VAL A 30 6.37 -4.36 0.47
N ARG A 31 6.19 -5.14 -0.61
CA ARG A 31 7.22 -5.97 -1.24
C ARG A 31 8.27 -5.19 -2.03
N ARG A 32 8.11 -3.87 -2.19
CA ARG A 32 8.98 -3.00 -3.01
C ARG A 32 9.00 -3.42 -4.49
N GLU A 33 7.87 -3.94 -4.95
CA GLU A 33 7.64 -4.25 -6.35
C GLU A 33 7.18 -2.98 -7.08
N ALA A 34 7.34 -2.96 -8.40
CA ALA A 34 6.83 -1.87 -9.21
C ALA A 34 5.31 -1.81 -9.09
N TYR A 35 4.78 -0.67 -8.65
CA TYR A 35 3.35 -0.45 -8.49
C TYR A 35 2.80 0.62 -9.46
N GLY A 36 1.49 0.83 -9.40
CA GLY A 36 0.77 1.78 -10.24
C GLY A 36 -0.63 2.03 -9.71
N LYS A 37 -1.54 2.47 -10.57
CA LYS A 37 -2.93 2.83 -10.19
C LYS A 37 -3.69 1.79 -9.32
N PRO A 38 -3.47 0.46 -9.42
CA PRO A 38 -4.19 -0.50 -8.57
C PRO A 38 -3.99 -0.31 -7.06
N VAL A 39 -2.90 0.31 -6.62
CA VAL A 39 -2.67 0.58 -5.19
C VAL A 39 -3.73 1.52 -4.59
N ASP A 40 -4.35 2.36 -5.44
CA ASP A 40 -5.42 3.26 -5.02
C ASP A 40 -6.69 2.46 -4.70
N ALA A 41 -7.00 1.42 -5.48
CA ALA A 41 -8.12 0.53 -5.22
C ALA A 41 -7.94 -0.26 -3.91
N TRP A 42 -6.71 -0.72 -3.64
CA TRP A 42 -6.37 -1.32 -2.35
C TRP A 42 -6.60 -0.35 -1.18
N GLY A 43 -6.09 0.88 -1.29
CA GLY A 43 -6.27 1.92 -0.30
C GLY A 43 -7.75 2.26 -0.06
N CYS A 44 -8.55 2.34 -1.12
CA CYS A 44 -10.00 2.50 -1.03
C CYS A 44 -10.68 1.33 -0.32
N GLY A 45 -10.23 0.09 -0.54
CA GLY A 45 -10.73 -1.09 0.16
C GLY A 45 -10.45 -1.04 1.67
N VAL A 46 -9.22 -0.67 2.05
CA VAL A 46 -8.86 -0.44 3.46
C VAL A 46 -9.74 0.66 4.06
N PHE A 47 -9.93 1.77 3.35
CA PHE A 47 -10.76 2.88 3.83
C PHE A 47 -12.23 2.48 3.99
N LEU A 48 -12.79 1.76 3.02
CA LEU A 48 -14.15 1.22 3.10
C LEU A 48 -14.31 0.28 4.30
N PHE A 49 -13.32 -0.58 4.57
CA PHE A 49 -13.33 -1.44 5.74
C PHE A 49 -13.43 -0.61 7.04
N VAL A 50 -12.64 0.46 7.15
CA VAL A 50 -12.70 1.36 8.31
C VAL A 50 -14.07 2.02 8.44
N LEU A 51 -14.67 2.47 7.34
CA LEU A 51 -15.99 3.09 7.35
C LEU A 51 -17.10 2.14 7.83
N LEU A 52 -17.01 0.86 7.45
CA LEU A 52 -18.05 -0.13 7.76
C LEU A 52 -17.87 -0.78 9.14
N SER A 53 -16.64 -0.95 9.61
CA SER A 53 -16.33 -1.67 10.85
C SER A 53 -15.87 -0.77 12.00
N GLY A 54 -15.45 0.46 11.72
CA GLY A 54 -14.81 1.35 12.70
C GLY A 54 -13.39 0.92 13.11
N SER A 55 -12.83 -0.15 12.54
CA SER A 55 -11.49 -0.67 12.88
C SER A 55 -10.60 -0.82 11.63
N LEU A 56 -9.29 -0.93 11.83
CA LEU A 56 -8.34 -1.18 10.74
C LEU A 56 -8.30 -2.68 10.41
N PRO A 57 -8.28 -3.07 9.13
CA PRO A 57 -8.23 -4.48 8.74
C PRO A 57 -6.89 -5.14 9.10
N PHE A 58 -5.81 -4.36 9.13
CA PHE A 58 -4.47 -4.81 9.45
C PHE A 58 -3.89 -3.94 10.56
N TYR A 59 -3.28 -4.54 11.59
CA TYR A 59 -2.77 -3.84 12.76
C TYR A 59 -1.68 -4.65 13.49
N GLY A 60 -0.90 -3.97 14.33
CA GLY A 60 0.15 -4.57 15.15
C GLY A 60 1.52 -3.91 14.93
N THR A 61 2.59 -4.64 15.25
CA THR A 61 3.96 -4.20 14.92
C THR A 61 4.13 -4.08 13.40
N ARG A 62 5.16 -3.37 12.96
CA ARG A 62 5.43 -3.20 11.52
C ARG A 62 5.55 -4.54 10.80
N GLU A 63 6.19 -5.52 11.42
CA GLU A 63 6.43 -6.84 10.86
C GLU A 63 5.11 -7.62 10.73
N THR A 64 4.27 -7.59 11.77
CA THR A 64 2.96 -8.23 11.75
C THR A 64 2.03 -7.55 10.75
N LEU A 65 1.98 -6.22 10.75
CA LEU A 65 1.19 -5.42 9.81
C LEU A 65 1.56 -5.76 8.36
N PHE A 66 2.85 -5.77 8.03
CA PHE A 66 3.31 -6.08 6.68
C PHE A 66 3.05 -7.54 6.30
N THR A 67 3.16 -8.48 7.24
CA THR A 67 2.80 -9.88 7.01
C THR A 67 1.31 -10.03 6.72
N GLN A 68 0.44 -9.35 7.48
CA GLN A 68 -1.01 -9.35 7.27
C GLN A 68 -1.37 -8.76 5.90
N ILE A 69 -0.80 -7.60 5.55
CA ILE A 69 -0.99 -6.98 4.23
C ILE A 69 -0.57 -7.93 3.11
N VAL A 70 0.62 -8.51 3.19
CA VAL A 70 1.18 -9.40 2.15
C VAL A 70 0.39 -10.71 2.01
N THR A 71 -0.18 -11.21 3.10
CA THR A 71 -0.98 -12.45 3.09
C THR A 71 -2.47 -12.21 2.87
N GLY A 72 -2.92 -10.96 2.90
CA GLY A 72 -4.34 -10.58 2.82
C GLY A 72 -5.16 -11.05 4.03
N ARG A 73 -4.54 -11.38 5.16
CA ARG A 73 -5.24 -11.84 6.37
C ARG A 73 -5.63 -10.64 7.23
N TYR A 74 -6.93 -10.38 7.33
CA TYR A 74 -7.51 -9.35 8.20
C TYR A 74 -8.45 -9.98 9.23
N HIS A 75 -8.71 -9.24 10.30
CA HIS A 75 -9.70 -9.62 11.32
C HIS A 75 -10.90 -8.71 11.23
N VAL A 76 -12.10 -9.29 11.34
CA VAL A 76 -13.35 -8.54 11.52
C VAL A 76 -13.68 -8.60 13.00
N SER A 77 -13.79 -7.46 13.66
CA SER A 77 -14.37 -7.39 15.00
C SER A 77 -15.86 -7.71 14.92
N GLU A 78 -16.30 -8.75 15.64
CA GLU A 78 -17.72 -9.08 15.84
C GLU A 78 -18.46 -7.97 16.60
#